data_AF-A0A3L7Q371-F1
#
_entry.id   AF-A0A3L7Q371-F1
#
_cell.length_a   1.000
_cell.length_b   1.000
_cell.length_c   1.000
_cell.angle_alpha   90.00
_cell.angle_beta   90.00
_cell.angle_gamma   90.00
#
_symmetry.space_group_name_H-M   'P 1'
#
loop_
_entity.id
_entity.type
_entity.pdbx_description
1 polymer ?
#
loop_
_entity_poly.entity_id
_entity_poly.type
_entity_poly.pdbx_seq_one_letter_code
_entity_poly.pdbx_strand_id
1 'polypeptide(L)'
;MTVKIEAPNAAKLATFLKKHASAGAALRTTCEPAGMDLVDLFVHSYLLWQAPSADATAALKRLKSAFIDWNDMRVSLVSDIIDVIGHKHWRAHDRVSRLREAMNGIFRREHKVSLERLRTLMKK
;
A
#
# COMPACT_ATOMS: atom_id res chain seq x y z
N MET A 1 -41.99 6.11 5.65
CA MET A 1 -41.26 5.16 6.51
C MET A 1 -40.04 5.86 7.08
N THR A 2 -40.10 6.31 8.33
CA THR A 2 -38.99 6.99 9.00
C THR A 2 -38.00 5.95 9.49
N VAL A 3 -36.83 5.86 8.86
CA VAL A 3 -35.73 4.99 9.33
C VAL A 3 -35.24 5.57 10.65
N LYS A 4 -35.52 4.88 11.76
CA LYS A 4 -34.89 5.18 13.05
C LYS A 4 -33.40 4.90 12.92
N ILE A 5 -32.61 5.95 12.79
CA ILE A 5 -31.14 5.85 12.84
C ILE A 5 -30.80 5.65 14.33
N GLU A 6 -30.50 4.39 14.71
CA GLU A 6 -30.01 4.09 16.05
C GLU A 6 -28.72 4.88 16.34
N ALA A 7 -28.62 5.43 17.55
CA ALA A 7 -27.42 6.14 17.97
C ALA A 7 -26.21 5.17 17.98
N PRO A 8 -25.02 5.62 17.53
CA PRO A 8 -23.85 4.76 17.44
C PRO A 8 -23.44 4.26 18.84
N ASN A 9 -23.65 2.97 19.10
CA ASN A 9 -23.32 2.34 20.37
C ASN A 9 -21.89 1.79 20.33
N ALA A 10 -20.95 2.61 20.81
CA ALA A 10 -19.54 2.28 20.87
C ALA A 10 -19.22 1.00 21.66
N ALA A 11 -20.01 0.68 22.70
CA ALA A 11 -19.81 -0.52 23.51
C ALA A 11 -20.15 -1.80 22.72
N LYS A 12 -21.25 -1.79 21.95
CA LYS A 12 -21.60 -2.90 21.06
C LYS A 12 -20.56 -3.09 19.96
N LEU A 13 -20.07 -2.00 19.36
CA LEU A 13 -18.99 -2.06 18.37
C LEU A 13 -17.70 -2.62 18.97
N ALA A 14 -17.29 -2.18 20.16
CA ALA A 14 -16.10 -2.68 20.83
C ALA A 14 -16.19 -4.19 21.11
N THR A 15 -17.34 -4.68 21.57
CA THR A 15 -17.58 -6.12 21.79
C THR A 15 -17.55 -6.90 20.47
N PHE A 16 -18.13 -6.35 19.40
CA PHE A 16 -18.09 -6.94 18.06
C PHE A 16 -16.66 -7.03 17.52
N LEU A 17 -15.89 -5.94 17.62
CA LEU A 17 -14.49 -5.90 17.21
C LEU A 17 -13.64 -6.86 18.04
N LYS A 18 -13.85 -6.98 19.35
CA LYS A 18 -13.17 -7.97 20.19
C LYS A 18 -13.48 -9.40 19.77
N LYS A 19 -14.76 -9.69 19.48
CA LYS A 19 -15.19 -11.03 19.03
C LYS A 19 -14.55 -11.43 17.70
N HIS A 20 -14.40 -10.47 16.78
CA HIS A 20 -13.79 -10.68 15.48
C HIS A 20 -12.32 -10.23 15.42
N ALA A 21 -11.69 -9.98 16.57
CA ALA A 21 -10.32 -9.46 16.64
C ALA A 21 -9.32 -10.44 16.02
N SER A 22 -9.56 -11.75 16.12
CA SER A 22 -8.74 -12.79 15.48
C SER A 22 -8.85 -12.74 13.95
N ALA A 23 -10.06 -12.53 13.41
CA ALA A 23 -10.27 -12.34 11.98
C ALA A 23 -9.66 -11.02 11.50
N GLY A 24 -9.75 -9.96 12.30
CA GLY A 24 -9.09 -8.68 12.04
C GLY A 24 -7.56 -8.77 12.11
N ALA A 25 -7.01 -9.55 13.03
CA ALA A 25 -5.58 -9.82 13.12
C ALA A 25 -5.09 -10.62 11.91
N ALA A 26 -5.82 -11.67 11.52
CA ALA A 26 -5.54 -12.42 10.30
C ALA A 26 -5.58 -11.54 9.05
N LEU A 27 -6.58 -10.64 8.95
CA LEU A 27 -6.69 -9.69 7.84
C LEU A 27 -5.53 -8.68 7.84
N ARG A 28 -5.13 -8.15 9.01
CA ARG A 28 -3.97 -7.26 9.14
C ARG A 28 -2.70 -7.93 8.65
N THR A 29 -2.47 -9.19 9.03
CA THR A 29 -1.32 -9.97 8.54
C THR A 29 -1.33 -10.15 7.02
N THR A 30 -2.51 -10.24 6.39
CA THR A 30 -2.59 -10.32 4.92
C THR A 30 -2.38 -8.97 4.22
N CYS A 31 -2.91 -7.88 4.79
CA CYS A 31 -2.85 -6.55 4.19
C CYS A 31 -1.52 -5.84 4.39
N GLU A 32 -0.81 -6.11 5.48
CA GLU A 32 0.46 -5.51 5.82
C GLU A 32 1.46 -6.64 6.15
N PRO A 33 2.29 -7.05 5.19
CA PRO A 33 3.25 -8.12 5.42
C PRO A 33 4.25 -7.66 6.49
N ALA A 34 4.29 -8.37 7.62
CA ALA A 34 5.20 -8.05 8.72
C ALA A 34 6.67 -8.08 8.23
N GLY A 35 7.45 -7.06 8.63
CA GLY A 35 8.88 -6.98 8.30
C GLY A 35 9.21 -6.39 6.93
N MET A 36 8.24 -5.79 6.24
CA MET A 36 8.44 -5.09 4.97
C MET A 36 9.25 -3.80 5.17
N ASP A 37 10.15 -3.49 4.22
CA ASP A 37 10.82 -2.19 4.18
C ASP A 37 9.79 -1.05 4.01
N LEU A 38 10.10 0.16 4.50
CA LEU A 38 9.15 1.27 4.44
C LEU A 38 8.82 1.67 3.00
N VAL A 39 9.77 1.55 2.07
CA VAL A 39 9.52 1.86 0.66
C VAL A 39 8.66 0.77 0.02
N ASP A 40 8.93 -0.50 0.35
CA ASP A 40 8.10 -1.62 -0.09
C ASP A 40 6.64 -1.45 0.37
N LEU A 41 6.42 -1.04 1.63
CA LEU A 41 5.10 -0.79 2.19
C LEU A 41 4.41 0.39 1.49
N PHE A 42 5.17 1.45 1.24
CA PHE A 42 4.71 2.59 0.46
C PHE A 42 4.25 2.16 -0.94
N VAL A 43 5.05 1.39 -1.68
CA VAL A 43 4.69 0.87 -3.01
C VAL A 43 3.45 -0.03 -2.93
N HIS A 44 3.40 -0.94 -1.95
CA HIS A 44 2.26 -1.85 -1.73
C HIS A 44 0.95 -1.08 -1.51
N SER A 45 0.98 0.02 -0.77
CA SER A 45 -0.21 0.84 -0.51
C SER A 45 -0.85 1.42 -1.79
N TYR A 46 -0.04 1.77 -2.79
CA TYR A 46 -0.53 2.20 -4.11
C TYR A 46 -1.13 1.02 -4.89
N LEU A 47 -0.55 -0.17 -4.76
CA LEU A 47 -1.05 -1.39 -5.42
C LEU A 47 -2.36 -1.88 -4.79
N LEU A 48 -2.57 -1.63 -3.49
CA LEU A 48 -3.79 -1.97 -2.76
C LEU A 48 -4.99 -1.11 -3.18
N TRP A 49 -4.77 0.05 -3.80
CA TRP A 49 -5.84 0.96 -4.18
C TRP A 49 -6.88 0.27 -5.09
N GLN A 50 -8.08 0.03 -4.54
CA GLN A 50 -9.17 -0.71 -5.20
C GLN A 50 -8.74 -2.08 -5.78
N ALA A 51 -7.83 -2.79 -5.10
CA ALA A 51 -7.43 -4.13 -5.48
C ALA A 51 -7.46 -5.07 -4.26
N PRO A 52 -7.73 -6.37 -4.45
CA PRO A 52 -7.55 -7.36 -3.40
C PRO A 52 -6.10 -7.37 -2.89
N SER A 53 -5.92 -7.55 -1.58
CA SER A 53 -4.59 -7.59 -0.96
C SER A 53 -3.68 -8.65 -1.58
N ALA A 54 -4.21 -9.82 -1.94
CA ALA A 54 -3.46 -10.89 -2.61
C ALA A 54 -2.88 -10.44 -3.97
N ASP A 55 -3.64 -9.69 -4.75
CA ASP A 55 -3.18 -9.16 -6.04
C ASP A 55 -2.13 -8.08 -5.87
N ALA A 56 -2.29 -7.20 -4.86
CA ALA A 56 -1.30 -6.17 -4.54
C ALA A 56 0.04 -6.79 -4.10
N THR A 57 -0.01 -7.81 -3.25
CA THR A 57 1.19 -8.54 -2.80
C THR A 57 1.87 -9.27 -3.95
N ALA A 58 1.10 -9.90 -4.85
CA ALA A 58 1.64 -10.53 -6.05
C ALA A 58 2.28 -9.51 -7.00
N ALA A 59 1.64 -8.36 -7.22
CA ALA A 59 2.18 -7.28 -8.04
C ALA A 59 3.47 -6.70 -7.46
N LEU A 60 3.56 -6.49 -6.14
CA LEU A 60 4.79 -6.05 -5.49
C LEU A 60 5.93 -7.05 -5.72
N LYS A 61 5.66 -8.36 -5.59
CA LYS A 61 6.65 -9.41 -5.86
C LYS A 61 7.15 -9.36 -7.31
N ARG A 62 6.26 -9.12 -8.28
CA ARG A 62 6.64 -8.97 -9.70
C ARG A 62 7.53 -7.74 -9.90
N LEU A 63 7.16 -6.59 -9.33
CA LEU A 63 7.97 -5.38 -9.39
C LEU A 63 9.38 -5.59 -8.84
N LYS A 64 9.51 -6.20 -7.65
CA LYS A 64 10.80 -6.51 -7.04
C LYS A 64 11.65 -7.51 -7.84
N SER A 65 11.02 -8.29 -8.71
CA SER A 65 11.73 -9.23 -9.59
C SER A 65 12.11 -8.62 -10.93
N ALA A 66 11.37 -7.59 -11.38
CA ALA A 66 11.56 -6.94 -12.67
C ALA A 66 12.57 -5.79 -12.63
N PHE A 67 12.65 -5.08 -11.51
CA PHE A 67 13.53 -3.92 -11.33
C PHE A 67 14.65 -4.23 -10.35
N ILE A 68 15.84 -3.66 -10.59
CA ILE A 68 17.01 -3.89 -9.72
C ILE A 68 16.78 -3.25 -8.34
N ASP A 69 16.25 -2.04 -8.32
CA ASP A 69 15.87 -1.33 -7.10
C ASP A 69 14.73 -0.32 -7.37
N TRP A 70 14.33 0.41 -6.32
CA TRP A 70 13.29 1.43 -6.44
C TRP A 70 13.73 2.69 -7.21
N ASN A 71 15.04 2.92 -7.39
CA ASN A 71 15.53 4.02 -8.21
C ASN A 71 15.40 3.69 -9.69
N ASP A 72 15.71 2.46 -10.08
CA ASP A 72 15.54 1.89 -11.42
C ASP A 72 14.07 1.91 -11.85
N MET A 73 13.17 1.43 -11.00
CA MET A 73 11.73 1.51 -11.25
C MET A 73 11.25 2.96 -11.43
N ARG A 74 11.77 3.91 -10.65
CA ARG A 74 11.36 5.32 -10.70
C ARG A 74 11.66 5.99 -12.04
N VAL A 75 12.76 5.60 -12.68
CA VAL A 75 13.18 6.17 -13.98
C VAL A 75 12.61 5.40 -15.18
N SER A 76 11.98 4.26 -14.94
CA SER A 76 11.34 3.44 -15.96
C SER A 76 10.06 4.09 -16.52
N LEU A 77 9.63 3.62 -17.70
CA LEU A 77 8.41 4.08 -18.33
C LEU A 77 7.17 3.59 -17.56
N VAL A 78 6.11 4.39 -17.61
CA VAL A 78 4.83 4.02 -16.97
C VAL A 78 4.28 2.74 -17.60
N SER A 79 4.42 2.57 -18.92
CA SER A 79 4.02 1.36 -19.66
C SER A 79 4.69 0.11 -19.10
N ASP A 80 6.01 0.15 -18.93
CA ASP A 80 6.79 -1.01 -18.50
C ASP A 80 6.37 -1.46 -17.10
N ILE A 81 6.12 -0.48 -16.22
CA ILE A 81 5.62 -0.76 -14.87
C ILE A 81 4.20 -1.34 -14.92
N ILE A 82 3.31 -0.83 -15.78
CA ILE A 82 1.96 -1.38 -15.96
C ILE A 82 2.01 -2.84 -16.43
N ASP A 83 2.89 -3.14 -17.37
CA ASP A 83 3.06 -4.50 -17.91
C ASP A 83 3.52 -5.48 -16.82
N VAL A 84 4.39 -5.03 -15.92
CA VAL A 84 4.87 -5.85 -14.79
C VAL A 84 3.79 -6.11 -13.73
N ILE A 85 2.99 -5.10 -13.36
CA ILE A 85 1.93 -5.29 -12.35
C ILE A 85 0.76 -6.13 -12.90
N GLY A 86 0.49 -6.02 -14.20
CA GLY A 86 -0.55 -6.73 -14.93
C GLY A 86 -1.89 -5.99 -15.02
N HIS A 87 -2.75 -6.44 -15.94
CA HIS A 87 -4.00 -5.77 -16.32
C HIS A 87 -5.15 -5.83 -15.29
N LYS A 88 -4.94 -6.46 -14.12
CA LYS A 88 -5.99 -6.60 -13.09
C LYS A 88 -6.23 -5.32 -12.31
N HIS A 89 -5.39 -4.32 -12.46
CA HIS A 89 -5.46 -3.09 -11.68
C HIS A 89 -6.31 -2.03 -12.35
N TRP A 90 -7.42 -1.67 -11.69
CA TRP A 90 -8.26 -0.56 -12.10
C TRP A 90 -7.45 0.73 -12.21
N ARG A 91 -7.58 1.42 -13.35
CA ARG A 91 -6.84 2.66 -13.68
C ARG A 91 -5.34 2.53 -13.46
N ALA A 92 -4.75 1.44 -13.96
CA ALA A 92 -3.32 1.12 -13.82
C ALA A 92 -2.42 2.31 -14.18
N HIS A 93 -2.73 3.03 -15.28
CA HIS A 93 -1.96 4.20 -15.69
C HIS A 93 -1.93 5.32 -14.65
N ASP A 94 -3.09 5.72 -14.13
CA ASP A 94 -3.18 6.80 -13.14
C ASP A 94 -2.50 6.41 -11.83
N ARG A 95 -2.64 5.14 -11.43
CA ARG A 95 -2.01 4.57 -10.24
C ARG A 95 -0.49 4.62 -10.34
N VAL A 96 0.06 4.10 -11.43
CA VAL A 96 1.51 4.05 -11.65
C VAL A 96 2.07 5.46 -11.81
N SER A 97 1.37 6.35 -12.52
CA SER A 97 1.77 7.75 -12.66
C SER A 97 1.88 8.44 -11.29
N ARG A 98 0.85 8.29 -10.44
CA ARG A 98 0.86 8.84 -9.07
C ARG A 98 1.94 8.23 -8.19
N LEU A 99 2.14 6.92 -8.28
CA LEU A 99 3.20 6.22 -7.55
C LEU A 99 4.58 6.79 -7.93
N ARG A 100 4.86 6.91 -9.23
CA ARG A 100 6.13 7.42 -9.74
C ARG A 100 6.37 8.88 -9.38
N GLU A 101 5.33 9.72 -9.45
CA GLU A 101 5.39 11.11 -8.99
C GLU A 101 5.75 11.20 -7.49
N ALA A 102 5.14 10.37 -6.67
CA ALA A 102 5.42 10.33 -5.23
C ALA A 102 6.83 9.81 -4.93
N MET A 103 7.31 8.77 -5.63
CA MET A 103 8.70 8.30 -5.55
C MET A 103 9.70 9.38 -5.96
N ASN A 104 9.40 10.15 -7.01
CA ASN A 104 10.21 11.31 -7.41
C ASN A 104 10.21 12.40 -6.34
N GLY A 105 9.08 12.62 -5.66
CA GLY A 105 8.99 13.52 -4.51
C GLY A 105 9.91 13.12 -3.36
N ILE A 106 9.98 11.82 -3.04
CA ILE A 106 10.90 11.27 -2.04
C ILE A 106 12.36 11.48 -2.49
N PHE A 107 12.67 11.08 -3.72
CA PHE A 107 14.03 11.18 -4.26
C PHE A 107 14.56 12.63 -4.28
N ARG A 108 13.72 13.61 -4.62
CA ARG A 108 14.13 15.03 -4.61
C ARG A 108 14.53 15.54 -3.23
N ARG A 109 14.02 14.94 -2.15
CA ARG A 109 14.29 15.37 -0.76
C ARG A 109 15.42 14.58 -0.13
N GLU A 110 15.44 13.28 -0.37
CA GLU A 110 16.34 12.34 0.31
C GLU A 110 17.52 11.90 -0.58
N HIS A 111 17.56 12.33 -1.85
CA HIS A 111 18.52 11.90 -2.89
C HIS A 111 18.62 10.38 -3.09
N LYS A 112 17.63 9.66 -2.60
CA LYS A 112 17.45 8.21 -2.68
C LYS A 112 15.97 7.92 -2.47
N VAL A 113 15.42 6.88 -3.11
CA VAL A 113 14.09 6.39 -2.72
C VAL A 113 14.23 5.60 -1.41
N SER A 114 14.22 6.32 -0.29
CA SER A 114 14.35 5.80 1.07
C SER A 114 13.45 6.57 2.02
N LEU A 115 12.80 5.86 2.94
CA LEU A 115 11.94 6.44 3.98
C LEU A 115 12.53 6.26 5.39
N GLU A 116 13.79 5.85 5.50
CA GLU A 116 14.46 5.63 6.79
C GLU A 116 14.52 6.88 7.68
N ARG A 117 14.57 8.07 7.08
CA ARG A 117 14.48 9.34 7.83
C ARG A 117 13.19 9.47 8.65
N LEU A 118 12.10 8.81 8.27
CA LEU A 118 10.88 8.83 9.07
C LEU A 118 11.07 8.15 10.42
N ARG A 119 11.92 7.10 10.50
CA ARG A 119 12.18 6.40 11.77
C ARG A 119 12.88 7.28 12.80
N THR A 120 13.71 8.23 12.35
CA THR A 120 14.39 9.17 13.26
C THR A 120 13.44 10.27 13.75
N LEU A 121 12.47 10.66 12.93
CA LEU A 121 11.44 11.65 13.29
C LEU A 121 10.40 11.10 14.27
N MET A 122 10.12 9.80 14.23
CA MET A 122 9.16 9.14 15.14
C MET A 122 9.67 8.97 16.57
N LYS A 123 10.95 9.28 16.86
CA LYS A 123 11.47 9.37 18.21
C LYS A 123 11.07 10.71 18.85
N LYS A 124 9.81 10.86 19.22
CA LYS A 124 9.32 11.92 20.11
C LYS A 124 8.10 11.45 20.89
#